data_AF-A0A932M0A8-F1
#
_entry.id   AF-A0A932M0A8-F1
#
_cell.length_a   1.000
_cell.length_b   1.000
_cell.length_c   1.000
_cell.angle_alpha   90.00
_cell.angle_beta   90.00
_cell.angle_gamma   90.00
#
_symmetry.space_group_name_H-M   'P 1'
#
loop_
_entity.id
_entity.type
_entity.pdbx_description
1 polymer ?
#
loop_
_entity_poly.entity_id
_entity_poly.type
_entity_poly.pdbx_seq_one_letter_code
_entity_poly.pdbx_strand_id
1 'polypeptide(L)'
;MLFGIILNVCSARCLPAPGKGMEIGNQVFEPSYLATHRRGELEGKVQAARDLLRSCRICPRECEVDRLAGERGDCNTGFLPMISSYNAHFGEEACLTGFRGSGTIFFTSCNLRCVFCQNYEISHR
;
A
#
# COMPACT_ATOMS: atom_id res chain seq x y z
N MET A 1 -7.37 8.64 -5.32
CA MET A 1 -7.40 7.81 -4.10
C MET A 1 -5.98 7.70 -3.57
N LEU A 2 -5.74 8.27 -2.40
CA LEU A 2 -4.48 8.16 -1.66
C LEU A 2 -4.26 6.68 -1.31
N PHE A 3 -3.16 6.09 -1.79
CA PHE A 3 -2.61 4.91 -1.14
C PHE A 3 -1.52 5.38 -0.19
N GLY A 4 -1.93 5.97 0.93
CA GLY A 4 -1.05 6.18 2.08
C GLY A 4 -1.02 4.89 2.89
N ILE A 5 0.14 4.29 3.09
CA ILE A 5 0.26 3.25 4.13
C ILE A 5 0.17 4.00 5.46
N ILE A 6 -0.98 3.88 6.12
CA ILE A 6 -1.21 4.38 7.47
C ILE A 6 -0.42 3.49 8.42
N LEU A 7 0.80 3.91 8.76
CA LEU A 7 1.57 3.26 9.82
C LEU A 7 1.18 3.92 11.13
N ASN A 8 0.40 3.23 11.94
CA ASN A 8 0.10 3.69 13.30
C ASN A 8 1.42 3.75 14.07
N VAL A 9 1.80 4.93 14.57
CA VAL A 9 3.07 5.15 15.29
C VAL A 9 2.91 4.53 16.70
N CYS A 10 2.98 3.20 16.75
CA CYS A 10 2.68 2.43 17.95
C CYS A 10 3.94 2.24 18.79
N SER A 11 4.04 2.95 19.91
CA SER A 11 4.86 2.51 21.05
C SER A 11 4.12 1.34 21.71
N ALA A 12 4.63 0.12 21.51
CA ALA A 12 4.52 -1.18 22.23
C ALA A 12 3.37 -1.49 23.23
N ARG A 13 2.31 -0.68 23.37
CA ARG A 13 1.23 -0.84 24.37
C ARG A 13 -0.18 -0.91 23.78
N CYS A 14 -0.32 -0.86 22.46
CA CYS A 14 -1.63 -0.90 21.79
C CYS A 14 -1.80 -2.06 20.78
N LEU A 15 -0.88 -3.02 20.74
CA LEU A 15 -1.16 -4.28 20.06
C LEU A 15 -1.99 -5.16 21.00
N PRO A 16 -3.13 -5.74 20.56
CA PRO A 16 -3.73 -6.84 21.29
C PRO A 16 -2.67 -7.92 21.50
N ALA A 17 -2.70 -8.61 22.64
CA ALA A 17 -1.79 -9.71 22.93
C ALA A 17 -1.69 -10.65 21.70
N PRO A 18 -0.48 -11.13 21.34
CA PRO A 18 -0.31 -12.00 20.18
C PRO A 18 -1.30 -13.16 20.26
N GLY A 19 -2.21 -13.25 19.27
CA GLY A 19 -3.25 -14.28 19.20
C GLY A 19 -4.69 -13.82 19.46
N LYS A 20 -4.96 -12.55 19.79
CA LYS A 20 -6.34 -12.02 19.83
C LYS A 20 -6.62 -11.13 18.62
N GLY A 21 -7.44 -11.63 17.69
CA GLY A 21 -7.94 -10.83 16.57
C GLY A 21 -8.74 -9.62 17.05
N MET A 22 -8.97 -8.64 16.17
CA MET A 22 -9.82 -7.51 16.49
C MET A 22 -11.27 -8.02 16.59
N GLU A 23 -11.86 -7.95 17.78
CA GLU A 23 -13.24 -8.37 18.01
C GLU A 23 -14.18 -7.33 17.38
N ILE A 24 -14.90 -7.72 16.32
CA ILE A 24 -15.98 -6.92 15.73
C ILE A 24 -17.28 -7.66 16.04
N GLY A 25 -17.94 -7.29 17.13
CA GLY A 25 -19.08 -8.05 17.64
C GLY A 25 -18.66 -9.42 18.18
N ASN A 26 -19.44 -10.48 17.89
CA ASN A 26 -19.22 -11.84 18.42
C ASN A 26 -18.31 -12.71 17.51
N GLN A 27 -17.52 -12.09 16.64
CA GLN A 27 -16.67 -12.77 15.65
C GLN A 27 -15.23 -12.23 15.72
N VAL A 28 -14.26 -13.13 15.65
CA VAL A 28 -12.84 -12.78 15.56
C VAL A 28 -12.53 -12.42 14.11
N PHE A 29 -12.28 -11.14 13.83
CA PHE A 29 -11.85 -10.72 12.49
C PHE A 29 -10.37 -11.09 12.28
N GLU A 30 -10.12 -11.83 11.21
CA GLU A 30 -8.76 -12.11 10.75
C GLU A 30 -8.46 -11.41 9.42
N PRO A 31 -7.37 -10.62 9.36
CA PRO A 31 -6.86 -10.10 8.10
C PRO A 31 -6.42 -11.19 7.12
N SER A 32 -6.79 -11.04 5.85
CA SER A 32 -6.52 -12.01 4.79
C SER A 32 -5.04 -12.36 4.61
N TYR A 33 -4.12 -11.41 4.87
CA TYR A 33 -2.68 -11.64 4.75
C TYR A 33 -2.15 -12.59 5.83
N LEU A 34 -2.69 -12.53 7.06
CA LEU A 34 -2.32 -13.47 8.13
C LEU A 34 -2.83 -14.87 7.83
N ALA A 35 -4.08 -14.97 7.38
CA ALA A 35 -4.68 -16.25 6.99
C ALA A 35 -3.90 -16.89 5.83
N THR A 36 -3.54 -16.11 4.81
CA THR A 36 -2.76 -16.55 3.64
C THR A 36 -1.35 -17.00 4.05
N HIS A 37 -0.69 -16.26 4.96
CA HIS A 37 0.61 -16.64 5.50
C HIS A 37 0.55 -17.99 6.24
N ARG A 38 -0.42 -18.18 7.15
CA ARG A 38 -0.56 -19.44 7.90
C ARG A 38 -0.84 -20.65 7.02
N ARG A 39 -1.55 -20.47 5.90
CA ARG A 39 -1.79 -21.54 4.92
C ARG A 39 -0.58 -21.85 4.03
N GLY A 40 0.53 -21.11 4.15
CA GLY A 40 1.72 -21.29 3.32
C GLY A 40 1.56 -20.78 1.88
N GLU A 41 0.48 -20.04 1.59
CA GLU A 41 0.16 -19.55 0.24
C GLU A 41 0.83 -18.22 -0.08
N LEU A 42 1.36 -17.51 0.92
CA LEU A 42 1.83 -16.13 0.75
C LEU A 42 2.99 -16.04 -0.24
N GLU A 43 3.97 -16.94 -0.14
CA GLU A 43 5.16 -16.93 -1.00
C GLU A 43 4.78 -17.12 -2.46
N GLY A 44 3.88 -18.07 -2.76
CA GLY A 44 3.39 -18.29 -4.12
C GLY A 44 2.66 -17.06 -4.69
N LYS A 45 1.89 -16.34 -3.87
CA LYS A 45 1.24 -15.10 -4.30
C LYS A 45 2.23 -13.96 -4.51
N VAL A 46 3.27 -13.85 -3.67
CA VAL A 46 4.35 -12.88 -3.85
C VAL A 46 5.09 -13.15 -5.15
N GLN A 47 5.42 -14.41 -5.44
CA GLN A 47 6.08 -14.79 -6.68
C GLN A 47 5.21 -14.48 -7.90
N ALA A 48 3.93 -14.86 -7.88
CA ALA A 48 2.99 -14.53 -8.96
C ALA A 48 2.87 -13.00 -9.18
N ALA A 49 2.83 -12.21 -8.10
CA ALA A 49 2.81 -10.76 -8.19
C ALA A 49 4.11 -10.18 -8.79
N ARG A 50 5.27 -10.79 -8.51
CA ARG A 50 6.54 -10.40 -9.14
C ARG A 50 6.59 -10.78 -10.61
N ASP A 51 6.08 -11.95 -10.99
CA ASP A 51 6.07 -12.39 -12.39
C ASP A 51 5.18 -11.51 -13.27
N LEU A 52 4.08 -10.97 -12.71
CA LEU A 52 3.26 -9.94 -13.38
C LEU A 52 4.04 -8.67 -13.74
N LEU A 53 5.20 -8.41 -13.12
CA LEU A 53 6.02 -7.24 -13.42
C LEU A 53 6.87 -7.42 -14.69
N ARG A 54 7.02 -8.65 -15.22
CA ARG A 54 7.74 -8.93 -16.48
C ARG A 54 6.97 -8.45 -17.72
N SER A 55 5.65 -8.38 -17.62
CA SER A 55 4.78 -7.78 -18.62
C SER A 55 3.67 -7.06 -17.87
N CYS A 56 3.95 -5.82 -17.46
CA CYS A 56 3.12 -5.13 -16.47
C CYS A 56 1.72 -4.79 -17.00
N ARG A 57 0.71 -5.48 -16.44
CA ARG A 57 -0.74 -5.24 -16.67
C ARG A 57 -1.51 -4.84 -15.40
N ILE A 58 -0.80 -4.34 -14.38
CA ILE A 58 -1.39 -4.02 -13.05
C ILE A 58 -2.43 -2.89 -13.13
N CYS A 59 -2.30 -1.99 -14.11
CA CYS A 59 -3.21 -0.87 -14.28
C CYS A 59 -3.91 -0.94 -15.65
N PRO A 60 -5.05 -0.23 -15.84
CA PRO A 60 -5.83 -0.28 -17.08
C PRO A 60 -5.11 0.19 -18.35
N ARG A 61 -3.88 0.72 -18.24
CA ARG A 61 -3.05 1.09 -19.39
C ARG A 61 -2.39 -0.11 -20.05
N GLU A 62 -2.20 -1.21 -19.32
CA GLU A 62 -1.57 -2.44 -19.81
C GLU A 62 -0.31 -2.16 -20.66
N CYS A 63 0.65 -1.42 -20.11
CA CYS A 63 1.83 -1.00 -20.86
C CYS A 63 2.81 -2.13 -21.21
N GLU A 64 2.63 -3.32 -20.63
CA GLU A 64 3.39 -4.55 -20.94
C GLU A 64 4.92 -4.48 -20.74
N VAL A 65 5.45 -3.37 -20.24
CA VAL A 65 6.89 -3.20 -19.93
C VAL A 65 7.39 -4.23 -18.91
N ASP A 66 8.66 -4.60 -19.03
CA ASP A 66 9.38 -5.44 -18.06
C ASP A 66 10.01 -4.57 -16.97
N ARG A 67 9.31 -4.46 -15.83
CA ARG A 67 9.83 -3.69 -14.68
C ARG A 67 11.02 -4.37 -14.03
N LEU A 68 11.16 -5.69 -14.13
CA LEU A 68 12.30 -6.43 -13.57
C LEU A 68 13.58 -6.15 -14.36
N ALA A 69 13.45 -5.84 -15.66
CA ALA A 69 14.54 -5.35 -16.51
C ALA A 69 14.82 -3.85 -16.31
N GLY A 70 14.05 -3.15 -15.47
CA GLY A 70 14.20 -1.72 -15.19
C GLY A 70 13.39 -0.81 -16.11
N GLU A 71 12.52 -1.36 -16.96
CA GLU A 71 11.68 -0.58 -17.86
C GLU A 71 10.59 0.19 -17.10
N ARG A 72 10.16 1.31 -17.69
CA ARG A 72 9.10 2.18 -17.18
C ARG A 72 8.07 2.39 -18.26
N GLY A 73 6.80 2.22 -17.91
CA GLY A 73 5.67 2.56 -18.78
C GLY A 73 5.21 4.00 -18.55
N ASP A 74 4.05 4.36 -19.10
CA ASP A 74 3.47 5.72 -19.01
C ASP A 74 3.24 6.22 -17.58
N CYS A 75 3.15 5.31 -16.61
CA CYS A 75 3.02 5.68 -15.21
C CYS A 75 4.35 6.05 -14.54
N ASN A 76 5.50 6.01 -15.24
CA ASN A 76 6.85 6.34 -14.76
C ASN A 76 7.37 5.53 -13.55
N THR A 77 6.60 4.60 -13.01
CA THR A 77 7.02 3.69 -11.93
C THR A 77 8.01 2.64 -12.47
N GLY A 78 9.00 2.24 -11.66
CA GLY A 78 9.91 1.12 -11.94
C GLY A 78 9.61 -0.13 -11.11
N PHE A 79 10.62 -0.97 -10.87
CA PHE A 79 10.50 -2.14 -9.98
C PHE A 79 10.24 -1.75 -8.51
N LEU A 80 11.01 -0.78 -8.00
CA LEU A 80 10.85 -0.28 -6.65
C LEU A 80 9.85 0.89 -6.63
N PRO A 81 8.96 0.96 -5.61
CA PRO A 81 8.10 2.11 -5.44
C PRO A 81 8.94 3.35 -5.09
N MET A 82 8.49 4.52 -5.54
CA MET A 82 9.13 5.79 -5.26
C MET A 82 8.32 6.54 -4.20
N ILE A 83 9.00 7.04 -3.16
CA ILE A 83 8.41 7.81 -2.06
C ILE A 83 8.71 9.29 -2.30
N SER A 84 7.67 10.11 -2.29
CA SER A 84 7.78 11.57 -2.38
C SER A 84 8.01 12.21 -1.02
N SER A 85 7.31 11.73 0.01
CA SER A 85 7.40 12.26 1.37
C SER A 85 6.82 11.27 2.39
N TYR A 86 7.14 11.49 3.66
CA TYR A 86 6.54 10.79 4.79
C TYR A 86 6.43 11.74 5.98
N ASN A 87 5.35 11.61 6.76
CA ASN A 87 5.08 12.52 7.87
C ASN A 87 4.10 11.91 8.88
N ALA A 88 4.14 12.41 10.11
CA ALA A 88 3.02 12.23 11.03
C ALA A 88 1.81 13.00 10.49
N HIS A 89 0.62 12.45 10.72
CA HIS A 89 -0.62 12.95 10.17
C HIS A 89 -1.72 12.83 11.23
N PHE A 90 -2.30 13.97 11.60
CA PHE A 90 -3.30 14.07 12.66
C PHE A 90 -4.68 14.45 12.13
N GLY A 91 -4.81 14.68 10.82
CA GLY A 91 -6.04 15.13 10.17
C GLY A 91 -6.88 14.02 9.53
N GLU A 92 -6.51 12.75 9.72
CA GLU A 92 -7.28 11.61 9.22
C GLU A 92 -8.52 11.36 10.10
N GLU A 93 -9.45 10.54 9.61
CA GLU A 93 -10.61 10.08 10.37
C GLU A 93 -10.21 9.46 11.73
N ALA A 94 -11.04 9.64 12.76
CA ALA A 94 -10.72 9.24 14.14
C ALA A 94 -10.39 7.74 14.29
N CYS A 95 -11.03 6.88 13.49
CA CYS A 95 -10.77 5.45 13.46
C CYS A 95 -9.38 5.09 12.92
N LEU A 96 -8.73 6.00 12.18
CA LEU A 96 -7.42 5.80 11.55
C LEU A 96 -6.29 6.51 12.30
N THR A 97 -6.56 7.65 12.93
CA THR A 97 -5.57 8.40 13.73
C THR A 97 -5.31 7.79 15.10
N GLY A 98 -6.28 7.07 15.66
CA GLY A 98 -6.21 6.59 17.04
C GLY A 98 -5.90 7.73 18.01
N PHE A 99 -5.03 7.49 18.99
CA PHE A 99 -4.69 8.49 20.02
C PHE A 99 -3.40 9.28 19.73
N ARG A 100 -2.61 8.88 18.73
CA ARG A 100 -1.26 9.41 18.49
C ARG A 100 -1.06 9.92 17.06
N GLY A 101 -2.15 10.06 16.30
CA GLY A 101 -2.09 10.30 14.87
C GLY A 101 -1.69 9.05 14.09
N SER A 102 -1.75 9.17 12.77
CA SER A 102 -1.25 8.20 11.82
C SER A 102 0.08 8.63 11.24
N GLY A 103 0.89 7.69 10.77
CA GLY A 103 1.98 7.97 9.85
C GLY A 103 1.48 7.86 8.43
N THR A 104 1.86 8.81 7.57
CA THR A 104 1.52 8.79 6.14
C THR A 104 2.80 8.69 5.32
N ILE A 105 2.81 7.80 4.32
CA ILE A 105 3.83 7.72 3.29
C ILE A 105 3.16 8.08 1.96
N PHE A 106 3.66 9.10 1.28
CA PHE A 106 3.18 9.51 -0.04
C PHE A 106 4.06 8.90 -1.12
N PHE A 107 3.48 8.03 -1.94
CA PHE A 107 4.10 7.56 -3.17
C PHE A 107 3.92 8.58 -4.31
N THR A 108 4.80 8.49 -5.31
CA THR A 108 4.77 9.34 -6.52
C THR A 108 4.41 8.51 -7.76
N SER A 109 4.12 9.20 -8.87
CA SER A 109 3.86 8.63 -10.19
C SER A 109 2.55 7.82 -10.30
N CYS A 110 1.42 8.52 -10.42
CA CYS A 110 0.09 7.93 -10.57
C CYS A 110 -0.26 7.69 -12.05
N ASN A 111 -0.73 6.48 -12.37
CA ASN A 111 -1.09 6.07 -13.74
C ASN A 111 -2.37 6.73 -14.30
N LEU A 112 -3.15 7.44 -13.47
CA LEU A 112 -4.40 8.10 -13.91
C LEU A 112 -4.17 9.47 -14.56
N ARG A 113 -3.13 10.21 -14.13
CA ARG A 113 -2.78 11.56 -14.64
C ARG A 113 -3.96 12.57 -14.65
N CYS A 114 -4.67 12.69 -13.53
CA CYS A 114 -5.85 13.55 -13.44
C CYS A 114 -5.51 15.05 -13.49
N VAL A 115 -6.19 15.82 -14.35
CA VAL A 115 -6.02 17.29 -14.45
C VAL A 115 -6.43 18.07 -13.19
N PHE A 116 -7.31 17.49 -12.37
CA PHE A 116 -7.81 18.06 -11.11
C PHE A 116 -7.18 17.39 -9.87
N CYS A 117 -6.00 16.77 -10.01
CA CYS A 117 -5.35 16.05 -8.92
C CYS A 117 -4.94 17.01 -7.79
N GLN A 118 -5.43 16.78 -6.57
CA GLN A 118 -4.99 17.52 -5.38
C GLN A 118 -3.48 17.38 -5.13
N ASN A 119 -2.91 16.22 -5.49
CA ASN A 119 -1.49 15.92 -5.36
C ASN A 119 -0.78 15.98 -6.72
N TYR A 120 -1.17 16.93 -7.58
CA TYR A 120 -0.70 17.02 -8.97
C TYR A 120 0.82 16.95 -9.08
N GLU A 121 1.52 17.80 -8.31
CA GLU A 121 2.98 17.96 -8.36
C GLU A 121 3.76 16.68 -8.09
N ILE A 122 3.22 15.76 -7.28
CA ILE A 122 3.87 14.48 -6.96
C ILE A 122 3.28 13.32 -7.77
N SER A 123 2.04 13.43 -8.24
CA SER A 123 1.38 12.36 -8.99
C SER A 123 1.80 12.34 -10.46
N HIS A 124 2.25 13.47 -11.02
CA HIS A 124 2.63 13.60 -12.44
C HIS A 124 4.16 13.58 -12.68
N ARG A 125 4.95 13.22 -11.67
CA ARG A 125 6.39 12.97 -11.82
C ARG A 125 6.64 11.59 -12.42
#